data_AF-A0AAD6VDH2-F1
#
_entry.id   AF-A0AAD6VDH2-F1
#
_cell.length_a   1.000
_cell.length_b   1.000
_cell.length_c   1.000
_cell.angle_alpha   90.00
_cell.angle_beta   90.00
_cell.angle_gamma   90.00
#
_symmetry.space_group_name_H-M   'P 1'
#
loop_
_entity.id
_entity.type
_entity.pdbx_description
1 polymer ?
#
loop_
_entity_poly.entity_id
_entity_poly.type
_entity_poly.pdbx_seq_one_letter_code
_entity_poly.pdbx_strand_id
1 'polypeptide(L)' 'SARIHTLFGIPIETVAVSYIDADNDEVTLSSEEELRDYYQAFSDSGEDGIKFLVHDLS' A
#
# COMPACT_ATOMS: atom_id res chain seq x y z
N SER A 1 -0.99 -8.43 -2.88
CA SER A 1 -1.52 -7.79 -4.11
C SER A 1 -2.98 -8.18 -4.42
N ALA A 2 -3.39 -9.45 -4.36
CA ALA A 2 -4.72 -9.92 -4.77
C ALA A 2 -5.97 -9.39 -4.01
N ARG A 3 -5.87 -8.65 -2.91
CA ARG A 3 -7.06 -8.16 -2.18
C ARG A 3 -7.54 -6.78 -2.64
N ILE A 4 -6.63 -5.95 -3.16
CA ILE A 4 -6.90 -4.55 -3.51
C ILE A 4 -7.59 -4.46 -4.87
N HIS A 5 -7.15 -5.24 -5.86
CA HIS A 5 -7.83 -5.32 -7.17
C HIS A 5 -9.32 -5.70 -7.03
N THR A 6 -9.64 -6.67 -6.15
CA THR A 6 -11.02 -7.12 -5.92
C THR A 6 -11.86 -6.09 -5.18
N LEU A 7 -11.27 -5.35 -4.24
CA LEU A 7 -11.98 -4.35 -3.45
C LEU A 7 -12.27 -3.06 -4.24
N PHE A 8 -11.38 -2.68 -5.16
CA PHE A 8 -11.47 -1.41 -5.89
C PHE A 8 -11.83 -1.58 -7.37
N GLY A 9 -11.87 -2.80 -7.91
CA GLY A 9 -12.23 -3.07 -9.30
C GLY A 9 -11.17 -2.63 -10.32
N ILE A 10 -9.97 -2.28 -9.87
CA ILE A 10 -8.86 -1.83 -10.71
C ILE A 10 -8.04 -3.05 -11.15
N PRO A 11 -7.69 -3.20 -12.44
CA PRO A 11 -6.79 -4.24 -12.90
C PRO A 11 -5.50 -4.29 -12.07
N ILE A 12 -5.02 -5.49 -11.74
CA ILE A 12 -3.81 -5.64 -10.92
C ILE A 12 -2.56 -5.02 -11.55
N GLU A 13 -2.59 -4.85 -12.88
CA GLU A 13 -1.53 -4.26 -13.70
C GLU A 13 -1.55 -2.72 -13.66
N THR A 14 -2.68 -2.11 -13.29
CA THR A 14 -2.88 -0.65 -13.26
C THR A 14 -3.23 -0.13 -11.88
N VAL A 15 -3.16 -0.98 -10.85
CA VAL A 15 -3.39 -0.56 -9.46
C VAL A 15 -2.05 -0.28 -8.79
N ALA A 16 -1.90 0.92 -8.24
CA ALA A 16 -0.80 1.28 -7.35
C ALA A 16 -1.35 1.63 -5.97
N VAL A 17 -0.52 1.48 -4.95
CA VAL A 17 -0.87 1.92 -3.59
C VAL A 17 0.25 2.76 -3.01
N SER A 18 -0.09 3.77 -2.24
CA SER A 18 0.87 4.58 -1.48
C SER A 18 0.45 4.70 -0.02
N TYR A 19 1.40 5.08 0.83
CA TYR A 19 1.16 5.44 2.22
C TYR A 19 1.92 6.72 2.56
N ILE A 20 1.53 7.37 3.65
CA ILE A 20 2.25 8.52 4.21
C ILE A 20 3.17 7.99 5.30
N ASP A 21 4.47 8.26 5.18
CA ASP A 21 5.46 7.85 6.16
C ASP A 21 5.56 8.81 7.36
N ALA A 22 6.49 8.53 8.28
CA ALA A 22 6.69 9.33 9.49
C ALA A 22 7.25 10.74 9.20
N ASP A 23 7.87 10.94 8.03
CA ASP A 23 8.36 12.23 7.55
C ASP A 23 7.27 13.00 6.77
N ASN A 24 6.07 12.42 6.69
CA ASN A 24 4.90 12.96 6.00
C ASN A 24 5.09 13.00 4.47
N ASP A 25 5.94 12.12 3.95
CA ASP A 25 6.16 11.93 2.52
C ASP A 25 5.25 10.82 1.97
N GLU A 26 4.78 11.00 0.73
CA GLU A 26 3.99 9.99 0.03
C GLU A 26 4.93 8.97 -0.64
N VAL A 27 4.91 7.76 -0.11
CA VAL A 27 5.70 6.63 -0.62
C VAL A 27 4.79 5.70 -1.40
N THR A 28 5.07 5.56 -2.71
CA THR A 28 4.37 4.60 -3.57
C THR A 28 5.00 3.22 -3.42
N LEU A 29 4.19 2.21 -3.08
CA LEU A 29 4.58 0.81 -3.03
C LEU A 29 4.38 0.21 -4.42
N SER A 30 5.49 -0.03 -5.10
CA SER A 30 5.51 -0.51 -6.49
C SER A 30 5.81 -2.00 -6.61
N SER A 31 6.28 -2.62 -5.53
CA SER A 31 6.68 -4.03 -5.48
C SER A 31 6.06 -4.79 -4.31
N GLU A 32 5.95 -6.12 -4.46
CA GLU A 32 5.53 -7.00 -3.36
C GLU A 32 6.55 -7.10 -2.22
N GLU A 33 7.80 -6.73 -2.47
CA GLU A 33 8.86 -6.68 -1.46
C GLU A 33 8.65 -5.48 -0.54
N GLU A 34 8.53 -4.27 -1.11
CA GLU A 34 8.27 -3.04 -0.36
C GLU A 34 6.98 -3.13 0.48
N LEU A 35 5.93 -3.77 -0.07
CA LEU A 35 4.69 -3.98 0.67
C LEU A 35 4.90 -4.90 1.89
N ARG A 36 5.74 -5.92 1.76
CA ARG A 36 6.04 -6.89 2.82
C ARG A 36 6.84 -6.24 3.93
N ASP A 37 7.85 -5.46 3.55
CA ASP A 37 8.69 -4.70 4.47
C ASP A 37 7.86 -3.68 5.24
N TYR A 38 6.92 -3.00 4.55
CA TYR A 38 5.99 -2.10 5.20
C TYR A 38 5.07 -2.80 6.21
N TYR A 39 4.51 -3.98 5.88
CA TYR A 39 3.72 -4.75 6.85
C TYR A 39 4.55 -5.20 8.06
N GLN A 40 5.84 -5.52 7.88
CA GLN A 40 6.74 -5.86 8.99
C GLN A 40 7.01 -4.64 9.88
N ALA A 41 7.41 -3.51 9.28
CA ALA A 41 7.64 -2.27 10.00
C ALA A 41 6.40 -1.77 10.76
N PHE A 42 5.22 -1.92 10.17
CA PHE A 42 3.95 -1.55 10.80
C PHE A 42 3.55 -2.49 11.95
N SER A 43 3.87 -3.79 11.86
CA SER A 43 3.56 -4.73 12.95
C SER A 43 4.31 -4.38 14.23
N ASP A 44 5.46 -3.72 14.11
CA ASP A 44 6.28 -3.26 15.23
C ASP A 44 5.79 -1.91 15.83
N SER A 45 4.98 -1.13 15.10
CA SER A 45 4.51 0.19 15.54
C SER A 45 3.30 0.15 16.49
N GLY A 46 2.57 -0.98 16.53
CA GLY A 46 1.40 -1.16 17.40
C GLY A 46 0.18 -0.32 17.00
N GLU A 47 0.14 0.24 15.79
CA GLU A 47 -1.00 1.00 15.27
C GLU A 47 -2.16 0.10 14.85
N ASP A 48 -3.39 0.57 15.07
CA ASP A 48 -4.63 -0.22 14.98
C ASP A 48 -5.20 -0.32 13.54
N GLY A 49 -4.43 0.06 12.52
CA GLY A 49 -4.86 -0.06 11.14
C GLY A 49 -3.97 0.65 10.13
N ILE A 50 -3.78 -0.02 8.99
CA ILE A 50 -2.98 0.49 7.88
C ILE A 50 -3.87 1.30 6.93
N LYS A 51 -3.45 2.52 6.60
CA LYS A 51 -4.11 3.36 5.59
C LYS A 51 -3.27 3.39 4.32
N PHE A 52 -3.80 2.78 3.27
CA PHE A 52 -3.28 2.94 1.92
C PHE A 52 -4.15 3.90 1.13
N LEU A 53 -3.50 4.76 0.35
CA LEU A 53 -4.11 5.44 -0.78
C LEU A 53 -4.04 4.48 -1.96
N VAL A 54 -5.16 4.30 -2.66
CA VAL A 54 -5.23 3.44 -3.85
C VAL A 54 -5.31 4.34 -5.06
N HIS A 55 -4.39 4.13 -5.99
CA HIS A 55 -4.25 4.89 -7.23
C HIS A 55 -4.61 3.98 -8.41
N ASP A 56 -5.52 4.47 -9.24
CA ASP A 56 -5.82 3.90 -10.54
C ASP A 56 -4.92 4.57 -11.57
N LEU A 57 -4.08 3.78 -12.25
CA LEU A 57 -3.11 4.24 -13.24
C LEU A 57 -3.60 4.03 -14.69
N SER A 58 -4.92 3.82 -14.88
CA SER A 58 -5.54 3.71 -16.20
C SER A 58 -5.69 5.03 -16.97
#